data_AF-A0A382WA65-F1
#
_entry.id   AF-A0A382WA65-F1
#
_cell.length_a   1.000
_cell.length_b   1.000
_cell.length_c   1.000
_cell.angle_alpha   90.00
_cell.angle_beta   90.00
_cell.angle_gamma   90.00
#
_symmetry.space_group_name_H-M   'P 1'
#
loop_
_entity.id
_entity.type
_entity.pdbx_description
1 polymer ?
#
loop_
_entity_poly.entity_id
_entity_poly.type
_entity_poly.pdbx_seq_one_letter_code
_entity_poly.pdbx_strand_id
1 'polypeptide(L)'
;MIRTGDEYRDSIRDGREVWINGEKVDDVTCHPMFKPLVDVRARIYDMQHERQFCDVMTYQEDGDSFAVGLKLPHTQQDWHDKRTATDQVLDEIGGVVTRVGDETVGEMWSLYDGQELLNEVDPQYSQNIRNHIASVIDTDPF
;
A
#
# COMPACT_ATOMS: atom_id res chain seq x y z
N MET A 1 2.09 3.94 -10.58
CA MET A 1 0.81 4.67 -10.80
C MET A 1 -0.02 4.62 -9.53
N ILE A 2 -0.85 5.62 -9.27
CA ILE A 2 -1.70 5.70 -8.07
C ILE A 2 -3.09 5.14 -8.33
N ARG A 3 -3.60 4.30 -7.43
CA ARG A 3 -4.92 3.67 -7.54
C ARG A 3 -6.01 4.57 -6.94
N THR A 4 -7.24 4.47 -7.44
CA THR A 4 -8.44 5.11 -6.86
C THR A 4 -9.16 4.18 -5.89
N GLY A 5 -10.01 4.72 -5.02
CA GLY A 5 -10.80 3.91 -4.07
C GLY A 5 -11.71 2.90 -4.76
N ASP A 6 -12.26 3.25 -5.93
CA ASP A 6 -13.11 2.35 -6.71
C ASP A 6 -12.32 1.23 -7.39
N GLU A 7 -11.14 1.53 -7.96
CA GLU A 7 -10.24 0.49 -8.48
C GLU A 7 -9.79 -0.47 -7.38
N TYR A 8 -9.57 0.03 -6.15
CA TYR A 8 -9.29 -0.83 -5.01
C TYR A 8 -10.48 -1.76 -4.68
N ARG A 9 -11.70 -1.23 -4.59
CA ARG A 9 -12.90 -2.04 -4.34
C ARG A 9 -13.06 -3.12 -5.40
N ASP A 10 -12.85 -2.78 -6.67
CA ASP A 10 -12.92 -3.75 -7.77
C ASP A 10 -11.78 -4.78 -7.69
N SER A 11 -10.57 -4.38 -7.29
CA SER A 11 -9.43 -5.29 -7.14
C SER A 11 -9.64 -6.40 -6.09
N ILE A 12 -10.53 -6.17 -5.11
CA ILE A 12 -10.82 -7.14 -4.05
C ILE A 12 -12.07 -7.98 -4.31
N ARG A 13 -12.72 -7.81 -5.47
CA ARG A 13 -13.78 -8.69 -6.00
C ARG A 13 -13.19 -9.78 -6.87
N ASP A 14 -12.20 -10.49 -6.36
CA ASP A 14 -11.34 -11.43 -7.08
C ASP A 14 -11.69 -12.91 -6.85
N GLY A 15 -12.79 -13.19 -6.15
CA GLY A 15 -13.20 -14.55 -5.81
C GLY A 15 -12.42 -15.17 -4.63
N ARG A 16 -11.70 -14.37 -3.85
CA ARG A 16 -11.04 -14.80 -2.61
C ARG A 16 -12.01 -15.51 -1.65
N GLU A 17 -11.48 -16.48 -0.91
CA GLU A 17 -12.24 -17.17 0.13
C GLU A 17 -12.04 -16.50 1.49
N VAL A 18 -12.99 -15.66 1.87
CA VAL A 18 -13.00 -14.99 3.18
C VAL A 18 -14.10 -15.57 4.04
N TRP A 19 -13.80 -15.78 5.32
CA TRP A 19 -14.71 -16.37 6.30
C TRP A 19 -14.77 -15.51 7.54
N ILE A 20 -15.96 -15.32 8.10
CA ILE A 20 -16.17 -14.63 9.36
C ILE A 20 -17.25 -15.35 10.16
N ASN A 21 -16.99 -15.61 11.45
CA ASN A 21 -17.93 -16.32 12.33
C ASN A 21 -18.45 -17.67 11.78
N GLY A 22 -17.64 -18.36 10.96
CA GLY A 22 -18.00 -19.65 10.35
C GLY A 22 -18.79 -19.56 9.04
N GLU A 23 -19.08 -18.36 8.55
CA GLU A 23 -19.78 -18.14 7.28
C GLU A 23 -18.82 -17.64 6.21
N LYS A 24 -18.99 -18.12 4.98
CA LYS A 24 -18.25 -17.62 3.81
C LYS A 24 -18.82 -16.28 3.38
N VAL A 25 -17.95 -15.32 3.13
CA VAL A 25 -18.31 -13.99 2.65
C VAL A 25 -18.32 -14.01 1.13
N ASP A 26 -19.48 -13.71 0.53
CA ASP A 26 -19.62 -13.66 -0.93
C ASP A 26 -18.94 -12.43 -1.55
N ASP A 27 -19.06 -11.26 -0.92
CA ASP A 27 -18.44 -10.01 -1.36
C ASP A 27 -17.95 -9.18 -0.18
N VAL A 28 -16.63 -9.09 -0.04
CA VAL A 28 -15.96 -8.34 1.04
C VAL A 28 -16.21 -6.83 0.94
N THR A 29 -16.51 -6.31 -0.25
CA THR A 29 -16.69 -4.86 -0.48
C THR A 29 -17.97 -4.32 0.14
N CYS A 30 -18.99 -5.17 0.30
CA CYS A 30 -20.29 -4.78 0.81
C CYS A 30 -20.69 -5.50 2.11
N HIS A 31 -19.96 -6.55 2.52
CA HIS A 31 -20.26 -7.28 3.75
C HIS A 31 -20.22 -6.37 4.99
N PRO A 32 -21.25 -6.33 5.85
CA PRO A 32 -21.37 -5.35 6.94
C PRO A 32 -20.19 -5.29 7.91
N MET A 33 -19.53 -6.42 8.18
CA MET A 33 -18.37 -6.47 9.09
C MET A 33 -17.06 -5.95 8.46
N PHE A 34 -16.97 -5.92 7.13
CA PHE A 34 -15.74 -5.54 6.41
C PHE A 34 -15.87 -4.18 5.73
N LYS A 35 -17.07 -3.82 5.28
CA LYS A 35 -17.36 -2.58 4.57
C LYS A 35 -16.74 -1.34 5.24
N PRO A 36 -16.82 -1.12 6.57
CA PRO A 36 -16.21 0.05 7.18
C PRO A 36 -14.69 0.14 6.95
N LEU A 37 -13.97 -0.99 7.02
CA LEU A 37 -12.53 -1.03 6.78
C LEU A 37 -12.19 -0.92 5.29
N VAL A 38 -13.01 -1.52 4.42
CA VAL A 38 -12.88 -1.37 2.97
C VAL A 38 -13.07 0.10 2.57
N ASP A 39 -14.05 0.79 3.14
CA ASP A 39 -14.29 2.21 2.87
C ASP A 39 -13.13 3.08 3.36
N VAL A 40 -12.56 2.79 4.54
CA VAL A 40 -11.36 3.48 5.03
C VAL A 40 -10.18 3.25 4.09
N ARG A 41 -9.96 2.03 3.60
CA ARG A 41 -8.85 1.78 2.67
C ARG A 41 -9.07 2.50 1.34
N ALA A 42 -10.28 2.44 0.80
CA ALA A 42 -10.65 3.19 -0.40
C ALA A 42 -10.45 4.70 -0.24
N ARG A 43 -10.80 5.25 0.94
CA ARG A 43 -10.55 6.66 1.27
C ARG A 43 -9.08 7.03 1.12
N ILE A 44 -8.16 6.19 1.60
CA ILE A 44 -6.71 6.43 1.53
C ILE A 44 -6.22 6.47 0.08
N TYR A 45 -6.77 5.63 -0.80
CA TYR A 45 -6.50 5.72 -2.23
C TYR A 45 -7.01 7.03 -2.82
N ASP A 46 -8.25 7.41 -2.53
CA ASP A 46 -8.84 8.65 -3.03
C ASP A 46 -8.06 9.90 -2.58
N MET A 47 -7.48 9.90 -1.37
CA MET A 47 -6.63 11.00 -0.89
C MET A 47 -5.48 11.32 -1.87
N GLN A 48 -4.91 10.32 -2.55
CA GLN A 48 -3.80 10.53 -3.49
C GLN A 48 -4.19 11.42 -4.68
N HIS A 49 -5.48 11.50 -5.01
CA HIS A 49 -6.01 12.27 -6.15
C HIS A 49 -6.58 13.64 -5.74
N GLU A 50 -6.75 13.87 -4.44
CA GLU A 50 -7.36 15.10 -3.93
C GLU A 50 -6.33 16.20 -3.77
N ARG A 51 -6.60 17.40 -4.32
CA ARG A 51 -5.70 18.56 -4.25
C ARG A 51 -5.24 18.93 -2.84
N GLN A 52 -6.04 18.63 -1.82
CA GLN A 52 -5.71 18.91 -0.43
C GLN A 52 -4.64 17.97 0.15
N PHE A 53 -4.43 16.79 -0.44
CA PHE A 53 -3.53 15.77 0.08
C PHE A 53 -2.47 15.30 -0.92
N CYS A 54 -2.68 15.47 -2.24
CA CYS A 54 -1.83 14.88 -3.27
C CYS A 54 -0.34 15.24 -3.12
N ASP A 55 -0.03 16.48 -2.70
CA ASP A 55 1.35 16.95 -2.51
C ASP A 55 2.08 16.21 -1.37
N VAL A 56 1.34 15.69 -0.39
CA VAL A 56 1.87 14.92 0.75
C VAL A 56 1.82 13.41 0.47
N MET A 57 0.78 12.97 -0.23
CA MET A 57 0.49 11.55 -0.45
C MET A 57 1.24 10.96 -1.66
N THR A 58 1.73 11.80 -2.57
CA THR A 58 2.33 11.35 -3.84
C THR A 58 3.69 11.99 -4.12
N TYR A 59 4.49 11.34 -4.95
CA TYR A 59 5.69 11.91 -5.54
C TYR A 59 5.72 11.66 -7.05
N GLN A 60 6.49 12.48 -7.76
CA GLN A 60 6.67 12.39 -9.21
C GLN A 60 8.02 11.77 -9.54
N GLU A 61 8.04 10.80 -10.45
CA GLU A 61 9.26 10.19 -10.99
C GLU A 61 9.03 9.87 -12.47
N ASP A 62 9.96 10.26 -13.34
CA ASP A 62 9.88 10.05 -14.80
C ASP A 62 8.57 10.50 -15.49
N GLY A 63 7.85 11.44 -14.89
CA GLY A 63 6.60 11.99 -15.41
C GLY A 63 5.34 11.27 -14.92
N ASP A 64 5.50 10.23 -14.10
CA ASP A 64 4.42 9.48 -13.48
C ASP A 64 4.28 9.80 -11.98
N SER A 65 3.07 9.61 -11.45
CA SER A 65 2.73 9.80 -10.04
C SER A 65 2.72 8.47 -9.30
N PHE A 66 3.31 8.45 -8.10
CA PHE A 66 3.42 7.27 -7.23
C PHE A 66 3.07 7.61 -5.78
N ALA A 67 2.63 6.62 -5.02
CA ALA A 67 2.29 6.79 -3.61
C ALA A 67 3.55 6.91 -2.74
N VAL A 68 3.64 7.95 -1.91
CA VAL A 68 4.77 8.14 -0.97
C VAL A 68 4.91 6.94 -0.02
N GLY A 69 3.80 6.32 0.36
CA GLY A 69 3.79 5.14 1.24
C GLY A 69 4.62 3.96 0.70
N LEU A 70 4.81 3.88 -0.62
CA LEU A 70 5.51 2.79 -1.30
C LEU A 70 6.95 3.12 -1.69
N LYS A 71 7.37 4.38 -1.55
CA LYS A 71 8.69 4.85 -1.97
C LYS A 71 9.78 4.22 -1.13
N LEU A 72 10.77 3.59 -1.78
CA LEU A 72 11.99 3.13 -1.11
C LEU A 72 12.75 4.33 -0.51
N PRO A 73 13.04 4.33 0.80
CA PRO A 73 13.69 5.46 1.45
C PRO A 73 15.22 5.37 1.31
N HIS A 74 15.79 6.21 0.45
CA HIS A 74 17.24 6.29 0.24
C HIS A 74 17.89 7.49 0.93
N THR A 75 17.08 8.46 1.35
CA THR A 75 17.49 9.70 1.98
C THR A 75 16.74 9.95 3.28
N GLN A 76 17.26 10.87 4.11
CA GLN A 76 16.54 11.33 5.30
C GLN A 76 15.18 11.96 4.93
N GLN A 77 15.11 12.65 3.79
CA GLN A 77 13.88 13.29 3.35
C GLN A 77 12.78 12.26 3.06
N ASP A 78 13.12 11.12 2.44
CA ASP A 78 12.14 10.06 2.17
C ASP A 78 11.46 9.56 3.45
N TRP A 79 12.20 9.48 4.56
CA TRP A 79 11.64 9.12 5.87
C TRP A 79 10.73 10.20 6.45
N HIS A 80 11.06 11.47 6.24
CA HIS A 80 10.20 12.59 6.65
C HIS A 80 8.91 12.64 5.84
N ASP A 81 9.01 12.42 4.52
CA ASP A 81 7.86 12.38 3.63
C ASP A 81 6.94 11.22 3.99
N LYS A 82 7.49 10.01 4.18
CA LYS A 82 6.71 8.84 4.62
C LYS A 82 6.00 9.08 5.94
N ARG A 83 6.70 9.62 6.95
CA ARG A 83 6.08 9.95 8.24
C ARG A 83 4.93 10.93 8.06
N THR A 84 5.15 12.01 7.32
CA THR A 84 4.13 13.04 7.09
C THR A 84 2.92 12.46 6.37
N ALA A 85 3.12 11.61 5.37
CA ALA A 85 2.03 10.91 4.67
C ALA A 85 1.24 9.97 5.59
N THR A 86 1.94 9.16 6.41
CA THR A 86 1.28 8.27 7.37
C THR A 86 0.51 9.06 8.43
N ASP A 87 1.07 10.14 8.96
CA ASP A 87 0.39 11.03 9.92
C ASP A 87 -0.87 11.65 9.28
N GLN A 88 -0.76 12.14 8.04
CA GLN A 88 -1.89 12.70 7.28
C GLN A 88 -3.04 11.68 7.08
N VAL A 89 -2.70 10.41 6.82
CA VAL A 89 -3.67 9.32 6.74
C VAL A 89 -4.33 9.08 8.09
N LEU A 90 -3.55 8.97 9.16
CA LEU A 90 -4.06 8.68 10.49
C LEU A 90 -4.97 9.81 11.00
N ASP A 91 -4.64 11.06 10.71
CA ASP A 91 -5.46 12.23 11.05
C ASP A 91 -6.79 12.21 10.28
N GLU A 92 -6.77 11.91 8.98
CA GLU A 92 -7.99 11.83 8.14
C GLU A 92 -8.95 10.73 8.60
N ILE A 93 -8.42 9.57 8.99
CA ILE A 93 -9.25 8.41 9.39
C ILE A 93 -9.51 8.36 10.91
N GLY A 94 -9.05 9.35 11.66
CA GLY A 94 -9.27 9.50 13.10
C GLY A 94 -8.48 8.52 13.99
N GLY A 95 -7.38 7.94 13.48
CA GLY A 95 -6.44 7.12 14.26
C GLY A 95 -6.99 5.80 14.80
N VAL A 96 -8.16 5.34 14.33
CA VAL A 96 -8.78 4.09 14.79
C VAL A 96 -8.20 2.87 14.05
N VAL A 97 -8.00 3.00 12.74
CA VAL A 97 -7.38 1.96 11.91
C VAL A 97 -5.87 2.20 11.87
N THR A 98 -5.09 1.22 12.32
CA THR A 98 -3.63 1.37 12.52
C THR A 98 -2.78 0.62 11.49
N ARG A 99 -3.41 -0.21 10.67
CA ARG A 99 -2.79 -0.94 9.55
C ARG A 99 -3.29 -0.31 8.27
N VAL A 100 -2.51 0.63 7.72
CA VAL A 100 -2.94 1.54 6.64
C VAL A 100 -2.17 1.31 5.34
N GLY A 101 -1.47 0.17 5.23
CA GLY A 101 -0.83 -0.31 4.01
C GLY A 101 0.60 0.21 3.81
N ASP A 102 0.99 1.29 4.48
CA ASP A 102 2.34 1.86 4.39
C ASP A 102 3.40 0.92 4.98
N GLU A 103 2.99 0.11 5.95
CA GLU A 103 3.84 -0.84 6.64
C GLU A 103 4.03 -2.17 5.89
N THR A 104 3.09 -2.54 5.01
CA THR A 104 3.09 -3.84 4.31
C THR A 104 4.29 -4.00 3.38
N VAL A 105 4.61 -2.97 2.60
CA VAL A 105 5.82 -2.99 1.75
C VAL A 105 7.08 -2.68 2.55
N GLY A 106 6.97 -1.94 3.65
CA GLY A 106 8.10 -1.52 4.48
C GLY A 106 8.92 -2.70 5.04
N GLU A 107 8.25 -3.78 5.43
CA GLU A 107 8.91 -5.01 5.89
C GLU A 107 9.81 -5.63 4.80
N MET A 108 9.40 -5.52 3.53
CA MET A 108 10.10 -6.08 2.38
C MET A 108 11.36 -5.29 1.99
N TRP A 109 11.50 -4.04 2.44
CA TRP A 109 12.70 -3.23 2.17
C TRP A 109 13.95 -3.80 2.84
N SER A 110 13.81 -4.43 4.02
CA SER A 110 14.92 -5.12 4.67
C SER A 110 15.47 -6.30 3.83
N LEU A 111 14.57 -7.01 3.14
CA LEU A 111 14.93 -8.08 2.20
C LEU A 111 15.55 -7.52 0.93
N TYR A 112 15.07 -6.35 0.47
CA TYR A 112 15.64 -5.63 -0.65
C TYR A 112 17.06 -5.14 -0.38
N ASP A 113 17.35 -4.66 0.83
CA ASP A 113 18.72 -4.28 1.22
C ASP A 113 19.60 -5.52 1.43
N GLY A 114 19.02 -6.63 1.92
CA GLY A 114 19.71 -7.90 2.20
C GLY A 114 19.94 -8.81 0.98
N GLN A 115 19.85 -8.31 -0.25
CA GLN A 115 19.91 -9.11 -1.48
C GLN A 115 21.15 -10.01 -1.60
N GLU A 116 22.32 -9.55 -1.12
CA GLU A 116 23.55 -10.35 -1.14
C GLU A 116 23.41 -11.59 -0.26
N LEU A 117 22.87 -11.44 0.96
CA LEU A 117 22.62 -12.56 1.87
C LEU A 117 21.55 -13.51 1.32
N LEU A 118 20.51 -12.98 0.67
CA LEU A 118 19.47 -13.81 0.05
C LEU A 118 20.06 -14.70 -1.06
N ASN A 119 21.02 -14.18 -1.85
CA ASN A 119 21.68 -14.92 -2.92
C ASN A 119 22.60 -16.02 -2.41
N GLU A 120 23.10 -15.95 -1.17
CA GLU A 120 23.85 -17.06 -0.56
C GLU A 120 22.98 -18.31 -0.36
N VAL A 121 21.66 -18.13 -0.21
CA VAL A 121 20.68 -19.22 -0.09
C VAL A 121 20.21 -19.68 -1.47
N ASP A 122 19.68 -18.76 -2.27
CA ASP A 122 19.27 -19.00 -3.65
C ASP A 122 19.39 -17.70 -4.49
N PRO A 123 20.15 -17.69 -5.60
CA PRO A 123 20.29 -16.52 -6.47
C PRO A 123 18.98 -15.96 -7.03
N GLN A 124 17.91 -16.75 -7.08
CA GLN A 124 16.59 -16.30 -7.54
C GLN A 124 15.97 -15.27 -6.58
N TYR A 125 16.32 -15.30 -5.30
CA TYR A 125 15.66 -14.46 -4.29
C TYR A 125 15.92 -12.97 -4.49
N SER A 126 17.13 -12.57 -4.89
CA SER A 126 17.38 -11.15 -5.21
C SER A 126 16.55 -10.68 -6.41
N GLN A 127 16.35 -11.53 -7.41
CA GLN A 127 15.52 -11.18 -8.55
C GLN A 127 14.04 -11.09 -8.15
N ASN A 128 13.56 -12.01 -7.32
CA ASN A 128 12.19 -12.02 -6.85
C ASN A 128 11.86 -10.79 -6.02
N ILE A 129 12.74 -10.38 -5.09
CA ILE A 129 12.49 -9.20 -4.26
C ILE A 129 12.56 -7.91 -5.09
N ARG A 130 13.48 -7.80 -6.05
CA ARG A 130 13.52 -6.66 -6.99
C ARG A 130 12.24 -6.55 -7.80
N ASN A 131 11.78 -7.66 -8.37
CA ASN A 131 10.54 -7.70 -9.14
C ASN A 131 9.32 -7.36 -8.27
N HIS A 132 9.29 -7.85 -7.03
CA HIS A 132 8.20 -7.58 -6.10
C HIS A 132 8.12 -6.09 -5.75
N ILE A 133 9.24 -5.47 -5.35
CA ILE A 133 9.25 -4.04 -4.99
C ILE A 133 8.87 -3.16 -6.18
N ALA A 134 9.43 -3.43 -7.37
CA ALA A 134 9.04 -2.70 -8.58
C ALA A 134 7.54 -2.83 -8.87
N SER A 135 7.00 -4.06 -8.83
CA SER A 135 5.57 -4.30 -9.04
C SER A 135 4.69 -3.60 -8.01
N VAL A 136 5.11 -3.53 -6.75
CA VAL A 136 4.33 -2.85 -5.70
C VAL A 136 4.27 -1.35 -5.96
N ILE A 137 5.40 -0.71 -6.27
CA ILE A 137 5.46 0.72 -6.60
C ILE A 137 4.61 1.03 -7.84
N ASP A 138 4.67 0.17 -8.86
CA ASP A 138 3.97 0.40 -10.12
C ASP A 138 2.45 0.24 -10.00
N THR A 139 1.99 -0.75 -9.24
CA THR A 139 0.59 -1.21 -9.24
C THR A 139 -0.23 -0.78 -8.03
N ASP A 140 0.41 -0.17 -7.02
CA ASP A 140 -0.20 0.30 -5.77
C ASP A 140 -1.17 -0.73 -5.16
N PRO A 141 -0.70 -1.97 -4.85
CA PRO A 141 -1.58 -3.11 -4.61
C PRO A 141 -2.15 -3.19 -3.19
N PHE A 142 -1.50 -2.55 -2.23
CA PHE A 142 -1.83 -2.61 -0.81
C PHE A 142 -2.64 -1.42 -0.41
#